data_AF-A0A4Q1KY96-F1
#
_entry.id   AF-A0A4Q1KY96-F1
#
_cell.length_a   1.000
_cell.length_b   1.000
_cell.length_c   1.000
_cell.angle_alpha   90.00
_cell.angle_beta   90.00
_cell.angle_gamma   90.00
#
_symmetry.space_group_name_H-M   'P 1'
#
loop_
_entity.id
_entity.type
_entity.pdbx_description
1 polymer ?
#
loop_
_entity_poly.entity_id
_entity_poly.type
_entity_poly.pdbx_seq_one_letter_code
_entity_poly.pdbx_strand_id
1 'polypeptide(L)'
;MLKKAFTPIDNAPLILFRITFGLLIAAESIVAIFTGWVKKNLMEPTVSIPHIGFDFLVPLPGYGMYFYYILMGVLGIFIMLGYKYRFSLGSFTILWIGVYLMQKASYNNHYYLLILVCLIMLFLPANQYASLDVKKNPSLKSLTMPQWCSWIMIVQMAIVYFFATLAKFYPDWLDGTFTGILFSSLSNYPVLGSVFTENWFHIFIAYAGIFFDGLIIPALLWKKTRNIALIASLLFHLFNSITLQIGIFPYFALSFIVFFYSPETIRYLFFKKKPQLQLEDLNKSYTFSKALTYFFIPFFILQLILPIRHYFIKGDVLWTEEAHRLSWRMMLRQKNGITHFKVIDKNTKQELPYNIVEKLTRKQLSLVTSKPDGIWQMAQHIKKEFAKKGVTVSIFIDSKLSVNNKPYKTFIDPTVDFAEAEWNYFGHNDWILLYDKQGNLIEK
;
A
#
# COMPACT_ATOMS: atom_id res chain seq x y z
N MET A 1 -20.22 12.86 -21.75
CA MET A 1 -19.29 12.93 -20.59
C MET A 1 -17.90 13.40 -20.99
N LEU A 2 -17.32 12.97 -22.12
CA LEU A 2 -15.96 13.35 -22.55
C LEU A 2 -15.73 14.87 -22.67
N LYS A 3 -16.65 15.62 -23.28
CA LYS A 3 -16.56 17.10 -23.39
C LYS A 3 -16.48 17.80 -22.01
N LYS A 4 -17.17 17.26 -20.99
CA LYS A 4 -17.13 17.79 -19.61
C LYS A 4 -15.79 17.53 -18.93
N ALA A 5 -14.98 16.56 -19.39
CA ALA A 5 -13.68 16.29 -18.80
C ALA A 5 -12.66 17.41 -19.10
N PHE A 6 -12.90 18.18 -20.16
CA PHE A 6 -12.02 19.25 -20.63
C PHE A 6 -12.54 20.66 -20.30
N THR A 7 -13.64 20.77 -19.56
CA THR A 7 -14.11 22.08 -19.11
C THR A 7 -13.12 22.67 -18.11
N PRO A 8 -12.75 23.96 -18.27
CA PRO A 8 -11.97 24.66 -17.27
C PRO A 8 -12.70 24.73 -15.93
N ILE A 9 -12.00 24.38 -14.86
CA ILE A 9 -12.45 24.57 -13.48
C ILE A 9 -11.33 25.23 -12.67
N ASP A 10 -11.69 25.85 -11.54
CA ASP A 10 -10.69 26.41 -10.63
C ASP A 10 -9.70 25.33 -10.17
N ASN A 11 -8.40 25.62 -10.21
CA ASN A 11 -7.38 24.64 -9.82
C ASN A 11 -7.17 24.52 -8.31
N ALA A 12 -7.86 25.31 -7.48
CA ALA A 12 -7.69 25.34 -6.03
C ALA A 12 -7.67 23.95 -5.34
N PRO A 13 -8.54 22.97 -5.68
CA PRO A 13 -8.47 21.62 -5.10
C PRO A 13 -7.12 20.93 -5.33
N LEU A 14 -6.58 20.99 -6.55
CA LEU A 14 -5.30 20.37 -6.90
C LEU A 14 -4.12 21.07 -6.19
N ILE A 15 -4.18 22.40 -6.07
CA ILE A 15 -3.15 23.16 -5.37
C ILE A 15 -3.15 22.85 -3.87
N LEU A 16 -4.33 22.81 -3.25
CA LEU A 16 -4.47 22.43 -1.85
C LEU A 16 -3.97 20.99 -1.63
N PHE A 17 -4.39 20.06 -2.51
CA PHE A 17 -3.93 18.69 -2.48
C PHE A 17 -2.40 18.59 -2.55
N ARG A 18 -1.73 19.32 -3.46
CA ARG A 18 -0.27 19.34 -3.53
C ARG A 18 0.38 19.80 -2.22
N ILE A 19 -0.15 20.85 -1.60
CA ILE A 19 0.36 21.38 -0.33
C ILE A 19 0.23 20.32 0.76
N THR A 20 -0.98 19.77 0.96
CA THR A 20 -1.22 18.75 1.97
C THR A 20 -0.45 17.47 1.70
N PHE A 21 -0.36 17.06 0.43
CA PHE A 21 0.39 15.86 0.01
C PHE A 21 1.87 16.01 0.29
N GLY A 22 2.48 17.12 -0.13
CA GLY A 22 3.89 17.43 0.14
C GLY A 22 4.20 17.47 1.65
N LEU A 23 3.30 18.06 2.45
CA LEU A 23 3.41 18.05 3.91
C LEU A 23 3.39 16.63 4.48
N LEU A 24 2.43 15.80 4.04
CA LEU A 24 2.26 14.43 4.54
C LEU A 24 3.46 13.54 4.21
N ILE A 25 3.98 13.61 2.98
CA ILE A 25 5.15 12.79 2.59
C ILE A 25 6.45 13.30 3.24
N ALA A 26 6.56 14.61 3.50
CA ALA A 26 7.66 15.15 4.28
C ALA A 26 7.59 14.64 5.73
N ALA A 27 6.41 14.71 6.33
CA ALA A 27 6.16 14.22 7.69
C ALA A 27 6.43 12.72 7.80
N GLU A 28 5.92 11.87 6.90
CA GLU A 28 6.20 10.43 6.88
C GLU A 28 7.70 10.15 6.86
N SER A 29 8.43 10.84 5.98
CA SER A 29 9.87 10.64 5.83
C SER A 29 10.64 11.03 7.09
N ILE A 30 10.27 12.14 7.72
CA ILE A 30 10.96 12.65 8.91
C ILE A 30 10.57 11.84 10.16
N VAL A 31 9.27 11.55 10.35
CA VAL A 31 8.75 10.78 11.48
C VAL A 31 9.27 9.34 11.46
N ALA A 32 9.46 8.73 10.28
CA ALA A 32 10.07 7.41 10.18
C ALA A 32 11.48 7.35 10.78
N ILE A 33 12.23 8.45 10.78
CA ILE A 33 13.54 8.54 11.44
C ILE A 33 13.34 8.58 12.96
N PHE A 34 12.54 9.54 13.46
CA PHE A 34 12.37 9.78 14.90
C PHE A 34 11.68 8.63 15.65
N THR A 35 10.78 7.90 14.98
CA THR A 35 10.12 6.71 15.54
C THR A 35 11.02 5.48 15.55
N GLY A 36 12.23 5.57 15.00
CA GLY A 36 13.14 4.42 14.84
C GLY A 36 12.71 3.45 13.75
N TRP A 37 11.70 3.78 12.93
CA TRP A 37 11.24 2.92 11.85
C TRP A 37 12.35 2.68 10.83
N VAL A 38 13.10 3.71 10.42
CA VAL A 38 14.22 3.55 9.46
C VAL A 38 15.26 2.58 10.01
N LYS A 39 15.68 2.77 11.26
CA LYS A 39 16.65 1.91 11.93
C LYS A 39 16.19 0.45 11.94
N LYS A 40 15.00 0.22 12.50
CA LYS A 40 14.45 -1.12 12.73
C LYS A 40 14.21 -1.93 11.46
N ASN A 41 13.88 -1.26 10.36
CA ASN A 41 13.47 -1.96 9.15
C ASN A 41 14.50 -1.93 8.00
N LEU A 42 15.45 -1.01 8.03
CA LEU A 42 16.40 -0.82 6.93
C LEU A 42 17.88 -0.88 7.36
N MET A 43 18.17 -0.74 8.65
CA MET A 43 19.56 -0.71 9.15
C MET A 43 19.90 -1.91 10.04
N GLU A 44 18.99 -2.31 10.93
CA GLU A 44 19.17 -3.48 11.80
C GLU A 44 19.12 -4.84 11.08
N PRO A 45 18.29 -5.03 10.02
CA PRO A 45 18.28 -6.29 9.28
C PRO A 45 19.64 -6.60 8.64
N THR A 46 20.20 -7.76 8.97
CA THR A 46 21.47 -8.27 8.41
C THR A 46 21.25 -9.10 7.15
N VAL A 47 20.06 -9.66 6.97
CA VAL A 47 19.63 -10.38 5.77
C VAL A 47 18.77 -9.45 4.92
N SER A 48 19.09 -9.30 3.63
CA SER A 48 18.26 -8.54 2.69
C SER A 48 17.20 -9.44 2.05
N ILE A 49 15.93 -9.02 2.12
CA ILE A 49 14.79 -9.71 1.50
C ILE A 49 13.95 -8.68 0.73
N PRO A 50 14.42 -8.20 -0.43
CA PRO A 50 13.70 -7.23 -1.24
C PRO A 50 12.56 -7.92 -2.00
N HIS A 51 11.79 -7.14 -2.77
CA HIS A 51 10.85 -7.72 -3.73
C HIS A 51 11.61 -8.57 -4.77
N ILE A 52 11.04 -9.72 -5.16
CA ILE A 52 11.71 -10.65 -6.08
C ILE A 52 11.99 -9.94 -7.40
N GLY A 53 13.20 -10.08 -7.93
CA GLY A 53 13.69 -9.36 -9.11
C GLY A 53 14.44 -8.06 -8.79
N PHE A 54 14.48 -7.65 -7.53
CA PHE A 54 15.17 -6.44 -7.06
C PHE A 54 16.26 -6.75 -6.02
N ASP A 55 16.92 -7.91 -6.14
CA ASP A 55 17.98 -8.34 -5.21
C ASP A 55 19.18 -7.37 -5.14
N PHE A 56 19.36 -6.53 -6.17
CA PHE A 56 20.39 -5.50 -6.23
C PHE A 56 20.04 -4.24 -5.40
N LEU A 57 18.76 -4.06 -5.01
CA LEU A 57 18.33 -2.98 -4.15
C LEU A 57 18.48 -3.38 -2.69
N VAL A 58 19.61 -3.01 -2.10
CA VAL A 58 19.92 -3.21 -0.69
C VAL A 58 19.93 -1.85 0.02
N PRO A 59 19.44 -1.77 1.28
CA PRO A 59 19.58 -0.54 2.07
C PRO A 59 21.02 -0.02 2.13
N LEU A 60 21.18 1.29 2.07
CA LEU A 60 22.50 1.94 2.13
C LEU A 60 23.16 1.68 3.50
N PRO A 61 24.47 1.39 3.53
CA PRO A 61 25.17 1.04 4.75
C PRO A 61 25.33 2.22 5.72
N GLY A 62 25.64 1.91 6.99
CA GLY A 62 25.88 2.91 8.02
C GLY A 62 24.69 3.86 8.19
N TYR A 63 24.95 5.18 8.19
CA TYR A 63 23.91 6.20 8.28
C TYR A 63 23.24 6.54 6.93
N GLY A 64 23.55 5.82 5.86
CA GLY A 64 23.08 6.10 4.50
C GLY A 64 21.56 6.19 4.39
N MET A 65 20.82 5.30 5.07
CA MET A 65 19.36 5.33 5.05
C MET A 65 18.74 6.52 5.79
N TYR A 66 19.43 7.11 6.78
CA TYR A 66 18.94 8.36 7.37
C TYR A 66 19.08 9.52 6.39
N PHE A 67 20.22 9.64 5.69
CA PHE A 67 20.38 10.66 4.64
C PHE A 67 19.36 10.48 3.51
N TYR A 68 19.06 9.23 3.15
CA TYR A 68 18.03 8.90 2.17
C TYR A 68 16.65 9.46 2.57
N TYR A 69 16.23 9.23 3.82
CA TYR A 69 14.95 9.70 4.34
C TYR A 69 14.92 11.22 4.59
N ILE A 70 16.04 11.83 5.00
CA ILE A 70 16.17 13.29 5.11
C ILE A 70 15.98 13.93 3.73
N LEU A 71 16.64 13.39 2.70
CA LEU A 71 16.49 13.87 1.32
C LEU A 71 15.03 13.77 0.86
N MET A 72 14.36 12.65 1.12
CA MET A 72 12.93 12.50 0.83
C MET A 72 12.07 13.52 1.57
N GLY A 73 12.36 13.78 2.85
CA GLY A 73 11.69 14.81 3.64
C GLY A 73 11.81 16.20 3.02
N VAL A 74 13.03 16.58 2.61
CA VAL A 74 13.30 17.85 1.91
C VAL A 74 12.58 17.93 0.58
N LEU A 75 12.57 16.84 -0.20
CA LEU A 75 11.81 16.77 -1.46
C LEU A 75 10.30 16.91 -1.23
N GLY A 76 9.77 16.34 -0.14
CA GLY A 76 8.38 16.54 0.28
C GLY A 76 8.06 18.02 0.54
N ILE A 77 8.95 18.74 1.23
CA ILE A 77 8.84 20.19 1.43
C ILE A 77 8.89 20.93 0.09
N PHE A 78 9.78 20.55 -0.83
CA PHE A 78 9.83 21.17 -2.17
C PHE A 78 8.54 20.93 -2.96
N ILE A 79 7.93 19.75 -2.86
CA ILE A 79 6.62 19.46 -3.45
C ILE A 79 5.53 20.32 -2.81
N MET A 80 5.52 20.44 -1.47
CA MET A 80 4.60 21.29 -0.70
C MET A 80 4.72 22.77 -1.05
N LEU A 81 5.92 23.25 -1.41
CA LEU A 81 6.15 24.63 -1.85
C LEU A 81 6.03 24.80 -3.37
N GLY A 82 6.00 23.70 -4.12
CA GLY A 82 5.90 23.71 -5.58
C GLY A 82 7.17 24.28 -6.20
N TYR A 83 8.32 23.90 -5.64
CA TYR A 83 9.64 24.26 -6.12
C TYR A 83 10.19 23.14 -7.00
N LYS A 84 10.56 23.47 -8.24
CA LYS A 84 10.94 22.52 -9.30
C LYS A 84 10.01 21.31 -9.30
N TYR A 85 8.70 21.57 -9.28
CA TYR A 85 7.68 20.60 -8.85
C TYR A 85 7.82 19.22 -9.49
N ARG A 86 7.96 19.16 -10.83
CA ARG A 86 8.09 17.88 -11.55
C ARG A 86 9.38 17.14 -11.21
N PHE A 87 10.48 17.87 -11.06
CA PHE A 87 11.76 17.28 -10.66
C PHE A 87 11.69 16.77 -9.22
N SER A 88 11.23 17.60 -8.28
CA SER A 88 11.12 17.19 -6.87
C SER A 88 10.18 16.01 -6.67
N LEU A 89 9.03 16.01 -7.33
CA LEU A 89 8.10 14.89 -7.32
C LEU A 89 8.70 13.64 -7.97
N GLY A 90 9.36 13.77 -9.12
CA GLY A 90 10.00 12.65 -9.81
C GLY A 90 11.11 12.02 -8.96
N SER A 91 11.99 12.83 -8.38
CA SER A 91 13.04 12.37 -7.46
C SER A 91 12.45 11.68 -6.23
N PHE A 92 11.43 12.28 -5.59
CA PHE A 92 10.76 11.65 -4.45
C PHE A 92 10.14 10.30 -4.85
N THR A 93 9.50 10.23 -6.02
CA THR A 93 8.86 9.01 -6.54
C THR A 93 9.87 7.88 -6.70
N ILE A 94 11.04 8.17 -7.31
CA ILE A 94 12.11 7.18 -7.50
C ILE A 94 12.62 6.69 -6.14
N LEU A 95 12.85 7.61 -5.19
CA LEU A 95 13.33 7.25 -3.86
C LEU A 95 12.31 6.40 -3.09
N TRP A 96 11.03 6.77 -3.14
CA TRP A 96 9.97 6.01 -2.49
C TRP A 96 9.78 4.62 -3.10
N ILE A 97 9.85 4.50 -4.43
CA ILE A 97 9.86 3.18 -5.11
C ILE A 97 11.06 2.36 -4.66
N GLY A 98 12.25 2.96 -4.55
CA GLY A 98 13.45 2.28 -4.08
C GLY A 98 13.25 1.66 -2.69
N VAL A 99 12.83 2.46 -1.71
CA VAL A 99 12.52 1.99 -0.35
C VAL A 99 11.44 0.90 -0.35
N TYR A 100 10.36 1.13 -1.09
CA TYR A 100 9.26 0.18 -1.20
C TYR A 100 9.74 -1.18 -1.70
N LEU A 101 10.62 -1.19 -2.71
CA LEU A 101 11.17 -2.41 -3.28
C LEU A 101 12.20 -3.09 -2.36
N MET A 102 13.01 -2.32 -1.62
CA MET A 102 14.01 -2.83 -0.65
C MET A 102 13.37 -3.58 0.53
N GLN A 103 12.15 -3.21 0.95
CA GLN A 103 11.63 -3.60 2.27
C GLN A 103 10.31 -4.39 2.22
N LYS A 104 10.37 -5.60 1.65
CA LYS A 104 9.19 -6.47 1.49
C LYS A 104 8.46 -6.79 2.79
N ALA A 105 9.20 -6.92 3.90
CA ALA A 105 8.66 -7.31 5.20
C ALA A 105 7.71 -6.29 5.84
N SER A 106 7.72 -5.01 5.39
CA SER A 106 6.79 -3.98 5.87
C SER A 106 5.89 -3.46 4.76
N TYR A 107 5.59 -4.29 3.76
CA TYR A 107 4.61 -3.95 2.73
C TYR A 107 3.30 -3.43 3.34
N ASN A 108 2.79 -2.33 2.79
CA ASN A 108 1.46 -1.82 3.10
C ASN A 108 0.79 -1.27 1.83
N ASN A 109 -0.53 -1.40 1.72
CA ASN A 109 -1.30 -0.94 0.56
C ASN A 109 -1.22 0.58 0.38
N HIS A 110 -1.15 1.36 1.46
CA HIS A 110 -1.05 2.82 1.33
C HIS A 110 0.30 3.29 0.79
N TYR A 111 1.38 2.52 0.99
CA TYR A 111 2.67 2.79 0.36
C TYR A 111 2.60 2.59 -1.15
N TYR A 112 1.86 1.58 -1.60
CA TYR A 112 1.55 1.40 -3.01
C TYR A 112 0.69 2.55 -3.57
N LEU A 113 -0.37 2.95 -2.85
CA LEU A 113 -1.19 4.10 -3.23
C LEU A 113 -0.36 5.39 -3.36
N LEU A 114 0.63 5.59 -2.47
CA LEU A 114 1.53 6.74 -2.56
C LEU A 114 2.32 6.75 -3.88
N ILE A 115 2.85 5.61 -4.31
CA ILE A 115 3.52 5.47 -5.62
C ILE A 115 2.57 5.88 -6.74
N LEU A 116 1.35 5.34 -6.74
CA LEU A 116 0.36 5.64 -7.77
C LEU A 116 0.02 7.13 -7.84
N VAL A 117 -0.18 7.76 -6.68
CA VAL A 117 -0.54 9.17 -6.58
C VAL A 117 0.62 10.07 -7.01
N CYS A 118 1.86 9.72 -6.64
CA CYS A 118 3.06 10.35 -7.16
C CYS A 118 3.12 10.30 -8.70
N LEU A 119 2.90 9.12 -9.29
CA LEU A 119 2.90 8.94 -10.74
C LEU A 119 1.79 9.73 -11.43
N ILE A 120 0.57 9.74 -10.87
CA ILE A 120 -0.54 10.57 -11.37
C ILE A 120 -0.16 12.05 -11.33
N MET A 121 0.33 12.53 -10.19
CA MET A 121 0.65 13.93 -9.93
C MET A 121 1.75 14.48 -10.86
N LEU A 122 2.66 13.66 -11.37
CA LEU A 122 3.66 14.08 -12.36
C LEU A 122 3.04 14.67 -13.64
N PHE A 123 1.84 14.21 -14.01
CA PHE A 123 1.10 14.69 -15.17
C PHE A 123 0.13 15.83 -14.83
N LEU A 124 -0.11 16.13 -13.55
CA LEU A 124 -1.04 17.17 -13.14
C LEU A 124 -0.33 18.54 -12.98
N PRO A 125 -0.95 19.66 -13.40
CA PRO A 125 -0.35 20.99 -13.36
C PRO A 125 -0.41 21.64 -11.96
N ALA A 126 -0.04 20.90 -10.91
CA ALA A 126 -0.24 21.34 -9.52
C ALA A 126 0.69 22.49 -9.07
N ASN A 127 1.68 22.85 -9.89
CA ASN A 127 2.58 23.96 -9.63
C ASN A 127 2.13 25.28 -10.27
N GLN A 128 1.00 25.34 -10.96
CA GLN A 128 0.57 26.54 -11.70
C GLN A 128 -0.05 27.64 -10.81
N TYR A 129 -0.16 27.43 -9.50
CA TYR A 129 -0.60 28.46 -8.56
C TYR A 129 -0.06 28.21 -7.14
N ALA A 130 0.08 29.28 -6.35
CA ALA A 130 0.60 29.26 -4.98
C ALA A 130 1.87 28.40 -4.81
N SER A 131 2.82 28.57 -5.73
CA SER A 131 4.05 27.79 -5.82
C SER A 131 5.27 28.69 -5.99
N LEU A 132 6.44 28.18 -5.60
CA LEU A 132 7.72 28.84 -5.87
C LEU A 132 8.05 28.86 -7.37
N ASP A 133 7.62 27.86 -8.14
CA ASP A 133 7.77 27.84 -9.60
C ASP A 133 7.10 29.05 -10.26
N VAL A 134 5.86 29.37 -9.88
CA VAL A 134 5.13 30.55 -10.41
C VAL A 134 5.73 31.85 -9.90
N LYS A 135 6.20 31.89 -8.64
CA LYS A 135 6.90 33.07 -8.12
C LYS A 135 8.16 33.38 -8.93
N LYS A 136 8.89 32.34 -9.36
CA LYS A 136 10.11 32.48 -10.18
C LYS A 136 9.82 32.71 -11.66
N ASN A 137 8.76 32.09 -12.19
CA ASN A 137 8.33 32.24 -13.59
C ASN A 137 6.81 32.48 -13.65
N PRO A 138 6.37 33.76 -13.66
CA PRO A 138 4.96 34.12 -13.70
C PRO A 138 4.18 33.58 -14.91
N SER A 139 4.85 33.25 -16.02
CA SER A 139 4.19 32.69 -17.22
C SER A 139 3.56 31.31 -16.97
N LEU A 140 4.00 30.59 -15.93
CA LEU A 140 3.40 29.31 -15.53
C LEU A 140 2.04 29.46 -14.84
N LYS A 141 1.68 30.68 -14.44
CA LYS A 141 0.48 30.92 -13.64
C LYS A 141 -0.78 30.56 -14.42
N SER A 142 -1.60 29.69 -13.84
CA SER A 142 -2.96 29.44 -14.28
C SER A 142 -3.89 29.43 -13.08
N LEU A 143 -5.10 29.95 -13.24
CA LEU A 143 -6.16 29.86 -12.24
C LEU A 143 -7.06 28.64 -12.46
N THR A 144 -6.95 28.01 -13.63
CA THR A 144 -7.79 26.90 -14.06
C THR A 144 -6.98 25.65 -14.39
N MET A 145 -7.67 24.51 -14.33
CA MET A 145 -7.23 23.20 -14.80
C MET A 145 -8.41 22.51 -15.49
N PRO A 146 -8.17 21.51 -16.35
CA PRO A 146 -9.27 20.73 -16.90
C PRO A 146 -9.89 19.82 -15.83
N GLN A 147 -11.21 19.66 -15.88
CA GLN A 147 -12.00 18.84 -14.94
C GLN A 147 -11.45 17.41 -14.75
N TRP A 148 -10.88 16.80 -15.79
CA TRP A 148 -10.34 15.44 -15.71
C TRP A 148 -9.25 15.29 -14.65
N CYS A 149 -8.51 16.35 -14.32
CA CYS A 149 -7.49 16.30 -13.26
C CYS A 149 -8.09 15.89 -11.91
N SER A 150 -9.27 16.43 -11.56
CA SER A 150 -9.99 16.01 -10.36
C SER A 150 -10.58 14.61 -10.50
N TRP A 151 -11.12 14.27 -11.67
CA TRP A 151 -11.74 12.97 -11.89
C TRP A 151 -10.75 11.81 -11.73
N ILE A 152 -9.52 11.94 -12.21
CA ILE A 152 -8.50 10.89 -12.07
C ILE A 152 -8.20 10.60 -10.60
N MET A 153 -8.14 11.64 -9.76
CA MET A 153 -7.92 11.48 -8.32
C MET A 153 -9.11 10.78 -7.65
N ILE A 154 -10.34 11.16 -8.04
CA ILE A 154 -11.56 10.52 -7.56
C ILE A 154 -11.63 9.05 -8.01
N VAL A 155 -11.33 8.77 -9.27
CA VAL A 155 -11.36 7.41 -9.84
C VAL A 155 -10.33 6.52 -9.15
N GLN A 156 -9.11 7.01 -8.90
CA GLN A 156 -8.11 6.26 -8.16
C GLN A 156 -8.62 5.88 -6.76
N MET A 157 -9.25 6.80 -6.04
CA MET A 157 -9.85 6.50 -4.73
C MET A 157 -11.06 5.56 -4.85
N ALA A 158 -11.89 5.73 -5.87
CA ALA A 158 -13.03 4.86 -6.14
C ALA A 158 -12.59 3.40 -6.32
N ILE A 159 -11.52 3.16 -7.08
CA ILE A 159 -10.94 1.81 -7.27
C ILE A 159 -10.49 1.24 -5.93
N VAL A 160 -9.74 2.00 -5.14
CA VAL A 160 -9.23 1.56 -3.83
C VAL A 160 -10.37 1.14 -2.91
N TYR A 161 -11.38 2.00 -2.71
CA TYR A 161 -12.50 1.72 -1.82
C TYR A 161 -13.42 0.61 -2.34
N PHE A 162 -13.67 0.57 -3.65
CA PHE A 162 -14.48 -0.48 -4.27
C PHE A 162 -13.87 -1.87 -4.01
N PHE A 163 -12.59 -2.06 -4.31
CA PHE A 163 -11.94 -3.35 -4.09
C PHE A 163 -11.70 -3.65 -2.61
N ALA A 164 -11.49 -2.63 -1.77
CA ALA A 164 -11.44 -2.81 -0.32
C ALA A 164 -12.78 -3.32 0.24
N THR A 165 -13.89 -2.91 -0.35
CA THR A 165 -15.24 -3.40 -0.01
C THR A 165 -15.43 -4.83 -0.49
N LEU A 166 -15.14 -5.11 -1.77
CA LEU A 166 -15.30 -6.46 -2.33
C LEU A 166 -14.50 -7.51 -1.56
N ALA A 167 -13.28 -7.16 -1.13
CA ALA A 167 -12.41 -8.09 -0.44
C ALA A 167 -12.87 -8.43 0.99
N LYS A 168 -13.84 -7.69 1.56
CA LYS A 168 -14.46 -7.96 2.87
C LYS A 168 -15.61 -8.96 2.81
N PHE A 169 -16.07 -9.34 1.62
CA PHE A 169 -17.12 -10.37 1.47
C PHE A 169 -16.53 -11.78 1.54
N TYR A 170 -16.08 -12.18 2.73
CA TYR A 170 -15.66 -13.55 3.04
C TYR A 170 -16.05 -13.92 4.48
N PRO A 171 -16.17 -15.22 4.81
CA PRO A 171 -16.79 -15.67 6.06
C PRO A 171 -16.25 -15.00 7.33
N ASP A 172 -14.93 -15.04 7.56
CA ASP A 172 -14.35 -14.55 8.82
C ASP A 172 -14.46 -13.03 8.99
N TRP A 173 -14.75 -12.27 7.92
CA TRP A 173 -15.08 -10.85 8.07
C TRP A 173 -16.55 -10.69 8.44
N LEU A 174 -17.45 -11.38 7.73
CA LEU A 174 -18.90 -11.24 7.89
C LEU A 174 -19.43 -11.74 9.24
N ASP A 175 -18.77 -12.75 9.81
CA ASP A 175 -19.10 -13.28 11.14
C ASP A 175 -18.37 -12.58 12.29
N GLY A 176 -17.55 -11.58 12.00
CA GLY A 176 -16.84 -10.78 12.99
C GLY A 176 -15.52 -11.40 13.49
N THR A 177 -15.17 -12.63 13.11
CA THR A 177 -13.96 -13.33 13.59
C THR A 177 -12.69 -12.50 13.37
N PHE A 178 -12.44 -12.06 12.14
CA PHE A 178 -11.24 -11.30 11.80
C PHE A 178 -11.27 -9.90 12.40
N THR A 179 -12.42 -9.23 12.45
CA THR A 179 -12.53 -7.93 13.13
C THR A 179 -12.28 -8.05 14.62
N GLY A 180 -12.65 -9.16 15.26
CA GLY A 180 -12.27 -9.43 16.65
C GLY A 180 -10.76 -9.60 16.82
N ILE A 181 -10.12 -10.33 15.91
CA ILE A 181 -8.65 -10.47 15.88
C ILE A 181 -7.98 -9.10 15.66
N LEU A 182 -8.52 -8.27 14.77
CA LEU A 182 -7.94 -6.96 14.45
C LEU A 182 -7.87 -6.02 15.67
N PHE A 183 -8.85 -6.10 16.58
CA PHE A 183 -8.93 -5.25 17.77
C PHE A 183 -8.47 -5.96 19.05
N SER A 184 -8.00 -7.21 18.99
CA SER A 184 -7.68 -8.01 20.17
C SER A 184 -6.54 -7.41 21.01
N SER A 185 -5.59 -6.68 20.40
CA SER A 185 -4.52 -6.02 21.13
C SER A 185 -4.98 -4.83 21.98
N LEU A 186 -6.22 -4.37 21.79
CA LEU A 186 -6.81 -3.25 22.52
C LEU A 186 -7.64 -3.72 23.73
N SER A 187 -7.69 -5.02 24.03
CA SER A 187 -8.44 -5.56 25.18
C SER A 187 -8.03 -4.96 26.53
N ASN A 188 -6.79 -4.46 26.63
CA ASN A 188 -6.26 -3.87 27.85
C ASN A 188 -6.43 -2.34 27.92
N TYR A 189 -7.18 -1.73 26.99
CA TYR A 189 -7.38 -0.29 27.01
C TYR A 189 -8.24 0.12 28.21
N PRO A 190 -7.86 1.15 28.98
CA PRO A 190 -8.66 1.62 30.11
C PRO A 190 -10.08 1.97 29.64
N VAL A 191 -11.09 1.52 30.38
CA VAL A 191 -12.53 1.78 30.17
C VAL A 191 -13.15 1.10 28.94
N LEU A 192 -12.46 1.06 27.79
CA LEU A 192 -13.01 0.54 26.53
C LEU A 192 -12.55 -0.87 26.16
N GLY A 193 -11.61 -1.46 26.90
CA GLY A 193 -11.07 -2.78 26.62
C GLY A 193 -12.14 -3.88 26.52
N SER A 194 -13.15 -3.86 27.39
CA SER A 194 -14.26 -4.82 27.38
C SER A 194 -15.13 -4.69 26.12
N VAL A 195 -15.36 -3.47 25.63
CA VAL A 195 -16.12 -3.24 24.38
C VAL A 195 -15.42 -3.89 23.19
N PHE A 196 -14.09 -3.79 23.13
CA PHE A 196 -13.31 -4.37 22.04
C PHE A 196 -13.30 -5.90 22.02
N THR A 197 -13.74 -6.55 23.09
CA THR A 197 -13.84 -8.02 23.17
C THR A 197 -15.23 -8.56 22.85
N GLU A 198 -16.26 -7.69 22.80
CA GLU A 198 -17.64 -8.12 22.58
C GLU A 198 -17.95 -8.48 21.12
N ASN A 199 -18.68 -9.57 20.91
CA ASN A 199 -19.05 -10.04 19.57
C ASN A 199 -19.90 -9.02 18.81
N TRP A 200 -20.82 -8.32 19.49
CA TRP A 200 -21.64 -7.28 18.85
C TRP A 200 -20.77 -6.15 18.28
N PHE A 201 -19.66 -5.83 18.95
CA PHE A 201 -18.73 -4.79 18.50
C PHE A 201 -17.96 -5.28 17.27
N HIS A 202 -17.49 -6.53 17.25
CA HIS A 202 -16.82 -7.12 16.09
C HIS A 202 -17.73 -7.10 14.85
N ILE A 203 -18.97 -7.57 15.00
CA ILE A 203 -20.00 -7.52 13.95
C ILE A 203 -20.25 -6.08 13.50
N PHE A 204 -20.43 -5.14 14.44
CA PHE A 204 -20.61 -3.74 14.10
C PHE A 204 -19.46 -3.20 13.23
N ILE A 205 -18.20 -3.45 13.62
CA ILE A 205 -17.03 -3.02 12.86
C ILE A 205 -16.98 -3.67 11.47
N ALA A 206 -17.32 -4.96 11.36
CA ALA A 206 -17.34 -5.67 10.08
C ALA A 206 -18.28 -5.02 9.07
N TYR A 207 -19.53 -4.78 9.46
CA TYR A 207 -20.53 -4.18 8.57
C TYR A 207 -20.31 -2.67 8.40
N ALA A 208 -19.93 -1.94 9.44
CA ALA A 208 -19.57 -0.53 9.33
C ALA A 208 -18.42 -0.31 8.35
N GLY A 209 -17.40 -1.18 8.36
CA GLY A 209 -16.29 -1.14 7.40
C GLY A 209 -16.74 -1.39 5.96
N ILE A 210 -17.66 -2.35 5.73
CA ILE A 210 -18.23 -2.61 4.39
C ILE A 210 -19.05 -1.42 3.90
N PHE A 211 -19.96 -0.91 4.73
CA PHE A 211 -20.81 0.22 4.35
C PHE A 211 -20.00 1.50 4.13
N PHE A 212 -19.01 1.76 4.99
CA PHE A 212 -18.13 2.91 4.83
C PHE A 212 -17.38 2.82 3.50
N ASP A 213 -16.61 1.75 3.27
CA ASP A 213 -15.82 1.63 2.06
C ASP A 213 -16.70 1.63 0.79
N GLY A 214 -17.84 0.94 0.83
CA GLY A 214 -18.71 0.78 -0.34
C GLY A 214 -19.47 2.05 -0.71
N LEU A 215 -19.83 2.88 0.29
CA LEU A 215 -20.70 4.04 0.09
C LEU A 215 -19.95 5.38 0.14
N ILE A 216 -18.74 5.45 0.69
CA ILE A 216 -18.12 6.75 0.96
C ILE A 216 -17.88 7.57 -0.31
N ILE A 217 -17.43 6.94 -1.41
CA ILE A 217 -17.20 7.65 -2.68
C ILE A 217 -18.51 8.13 -3.31
N PRO A 218 -19.55 7.29 -3.52
CA PRO A 218 -20.87 7.76 -3.95
C PRO A 218 -21.45 8.86 -3.05
N ALA A 219 -21.32 8.71 -1.72
CA ALA A 219 -21.87 9.66 -0.76
C ALA A 219 -21.16 11.01 -0.78
N LEU A 220 -19.85 11.05 -1.01
CA LEU A 220 -19.10 12.30 -1.22
C LEU A 220 -19.42 12.95 -2.57
N LEU A 221 -19.66 12.16 -3.62
CA LEU A 221 -20.06 12.67 -4.94
C LEU A 221 -21.45 13.30 -4.90
N TRP A 222 -22.41 12.68 -4.20
CA TRP A 222 -23.77 13.18 -4.12
C TRP A 222 -23.90 14.37 -3.18
N LYS A 223 -24.30 15.53 -3.73
CA LYS A 223 -24.37 16.82 -3.02
C LYS A 223 -25.17 16.75 -1.71
N LYS A 224 -26.24 15.95 -1.64
CA LYS A 224 -27.13 15.85 -0.48
C LYS A 224 -26.47 15.13 0.71
N THR A 225 -25.60 14.17 0.45
CA THR A 225 -24.96 13.33 1.49
C THR A 225 -23.53 13.77 1.80
N ARG A 226 -22.93 14.63 0.97
CA ARG A 226 -21.50 14.98 1.03
C ARG A 226 -21.00 15.42 2.40
N ASN A 227 -21.71 16.31 3.08
CA ASN A 227 -21.27 16.82 4.39
C ASN A 227 -21.36 15.73 5.48
N ILE A 228 -22.35 14.85 5.40
CA ILE A 228 -22.47 13.69 6.28
C ILE A 228 -21.30 12.73 6.01
N ALA A 229 -21.00 12.46 4.73
CA ALA A 229 -19.88 11.63 4.32
C ALA A 229 -18.51 12.21 4.72
N LEU A 230 -18.35 13.54 4.74
CA LEU A 230 -17.17 14.22 5.28
C LEU A 230 -16.99 13.93 6.77
N ILE A 231 -18.05 14.12 7.57
CA ILE A 231 -18.01 13.84 9.02
C ILE A 231 -17.72 12.36 9.26
N ALA A 232 -18.41 11.46 8.54
CA ALA A 232 -18.16 10.03 8.61
C ALA A 232 -16.70 9.68 8.25
N SER A 233 -16.13 10.29 7.21
CA SER A 233 -14.72 10.10 6.84
C SER A 233 -13.79 10.52 7.96
N LEU A 234 -14.02 11.68 8.57
CA LEU A 234 -13.20 12.19 9.67
C LEU A 234 -13.24 11.22 10.86
N LEU A 235 -14.43 10.79 11.27
CA LEU A 235 -14.61 9.86 12.37
C LEU A 235 -13.96 8.50 12.09
N PHE A 236 -14.20 7.92 10.91
CA PHE A 236 -13.63 6.63 10.51
C PHE A 236 -12.10 6.66 10.46
N HIS A 237 -11.53 7.68 9.81
CA HIS A 237 -10.08 7.79 9.68
C HIS A 237 -9.41 8.11 11.02
N LEU A 238 -10.00 8.97 11.85
CA LEU A 238 -9.46 9.24 13.18
C LEU A 238 -9.55 8.00 14.09
N PHE A 239 -10.67 7.27 14.05
CA PHE A 239 -10.83 6.01 14.76
C PHE A 239 -9.74 5.01 14.35
N ASN A 240 -9.53 4.80 13.05
CA ASN A 240 -8.45 3.93 12.55
C ASN A 240 -7.06 4.43 12.91
N SER A 241 -6.83 5.74 12.93
CA SER A 241 -5.55 6.32 13.34
C SER A 241 -5.23 6.00 14.80
N ILE A 242 -6.22 6.13 15.69
CA ILE A 242 -6.07 5.90 17.13
C ILE A 242 -5.95 4.40 17.43
N THR A 243 -6.82 3.58 16.84
CA THR A 243 -6.95 2.16 17.18
C THR A 243 -5.98 1.27 16.40
N LEU A 244 -5.85 1.48 15.08
CA LEU A 244 -5.07 0.60 14.20
C LEU A 244 -3.67 1.14 13.87
N GLN A 245 -3.38 2.41 14.17
CA GLN A 245 -2.06 3.04 14.01
C GLN A 245 -1.41 2.82 12.63
N ILE A 246 -2.20 2.95 11.56
CA ILE A 246 -1.83 2.62 10.17
C ILE A 246 -0.98 3.69 9.46
N GLY A 247 -0.15 4.43 10.20
CA GLY A 247 0.74 5.47 9.67
C GLY A 247 -0.01 6.66 9.07
N ILE A 248 0.53 7.26 8.01
CA ILE A 248 -0.06 8.46 7.37
C ILE A 248 -1.38 8.22 6.64
N PHE A 249 -1.79 6.98 6.41
CA PHE A 249 -2.93 6.67 5.55
C PHE A 249 -4.23 7.43 5.91
N PRO A 250 -4.64 7.57 7.18
CA PRO A 250 -5.89 8.25 7.51
C PRO A 250 -5.89 9.72 7.05
N TYR A 251 -4.78 10.42 7.29
CA TYR A 251 -4.61 11.81 6.87
C TYR A 251 -4.46 11.95 5.35
N PHE A 252 -3.78 10.97 4.74
CA PHE A 252 -3.62 10.93 3.29
C PHE A 252 -4.95 10.70 2.57
N ALA A 253 -5.77 9.76 3.03
CA ALA A 253 -7.11 9.53 2.49
C ALA A 253 -8.01 10.78 2.64
N LEU A 254 -8.00 11.41 3.82
CA LEU A 254 -8.75 12.66 4.06
C LEU A 254 -8.33 13.80 3.12
N SER A 255 -7.06 13.86 2.69
CA SER A 255 -6.59 14.90 1.77
C SER A 255 -7.30 14.89 0.40
N PHE A 256 -7.85 13.74 -0.04
CA PHE A 256 -8.58 13.63 -1.30
C PHE A 256 -9.96 14.29 -1.27
N ILE A 257 -10.52 14.56 -0.09
CA ILE A 257 -11.84 15.17 0.09
C ILE A 257 -11.97 16.50 -0.67
N VAL A 258 -10.87 17.22 -0.84
CA VAL A 258 -10.82 18.49 -1.58
C VAL A 258 -11.38 18.37 -2.99
N PHE A 259 -11.27 17.19 -3.63
CA PHE A 259 -11.78 16.94 -4.98
C PHE A 259 -13.28 16.69 -5.05
N PHE A 260 -13.94 16.44 -3.92
CA PHE A 260 -15.38 16.16 -3.85
C PHE A 260 -16.22 17.42 -3.61
N TYR A 261 -15.60 18.53 -3.20
CA TYR A 261 -16.26 19.83 -3.07
C TYR A 261 -16.13 20.66 -4.36
N SER A 262 -16.99 21.68 -4.48
CA SER A 262 -16.86 22.60 -5.61
C SER A 262 -15.51 23.33 -5.52
N PRO A 263 -14.78 23.49 -6.64
CA PRO A 263 -13.52 24.22 -6.64
C PRO A 263 -13.63 25.64 -6.07
N GLU A 264 -14.78 26.28 -6.23
CA GLU A 264 -15.11 27.60 -5.70
C GLU A 264 -15.16 27.59 -4.17
N THR A 265 -15.76 26.55 -3.56
CA THR A 265 -15.76 26.34 -2.10
C THR A 265 -14.34 26.21 -1.59
N ILE A 266 -13.51 25.39 -2.23
CA ILE A 266 -12.11 25.20 -1.82
C ILE A 266 -11.32 26.50 -1.95
N ARG A 267 -11.49 27.25 -3.05
CA ARG A 267 -10.88 28.57 -3.22
C ARG A 267 -11.29 29.52 -2.09
N TYR A 268 -12.60 29.61 -1.81
CA TYR A 268 -13.14 30.51 -0.80
C TYR A 268 -12.57 30.22 0.61
N LEU A 269 -12.50 28.94 0.98
CA LEU A 269 -12.04 28.52 2.31
C LEU A 269 -10.52 28.68 2.48
N PHE A 270 -9.73 28.21 1.51
CA PHE A 270 -8.28 28.03 1.68
C PHE A 270 -7.43 29.05 0.91
N PHE A 271 -8.00 29.73 -0.10
CA PHE A 271 -7.28 30.68 -0.95
C PHE A 271 -8.05 32.00 -1.08
N LYS A 272 -8.36 32.64 0.05
CA LYS A 272 -9.12 33.91 0.12
C LYS A 272 -8.57 35.01 -0.81
N LYS A 273 -7.25 35.03 -1.05
CA LYS A 273 -6.57 35.99 -1.93
C LYS A 273 -6.54 35.57 -3.41
N LYS A 274 -7.00 34.37 -3.77
CA LYS A 274 -7.05 33.92 -5.17
C LYS A 274 -8.23 34.61 -5.88
N PRO A 275 -7.99 35.29 -7.01
CA PRO A 275 -9.04 35.97 -7.75
C PRO A 275 -10.13 34.98 -8.20
N GLN A 276 -11.35 35.48 -8.34
CA GLN A 276 -12.44 34.74 -8.99
C GLN A 276 -12.10 34.52 -10.46
N LEU A 277 -12.58 33.41 -11.03
CA LEU A 277 -12.39 33.13 -12.45
C LEU A 277 -13.17 34.15 -13.29
N GLN A 278 -12.52 34.67 -14.34
CA GLN A 278 -13.16 35.55 -15.31
C GLN A 278 -13.66 34.75 -16.53
N LEU A 279 -14.47 35.36 -17.39
CA LEU A 279 -14.97 34.70 -18.61
C LEU A 279 -13.84 34.18 -19.50
N GLU A 280 -12.73 34.92 -19.59
CA GLU A 280 -11.55 34.50 -20.34
C GLU A 280 -10.92 33.21 -19.80
N ASP A 281 -10.91 33.02 -18.47
CA ASP A 281 -10.40 31.80 -17.84
C ASP A 281 -11.27 30.58 -18.19
N LEU A 282 -12.58 30.80 -18.30
CA LEU A 282 -13.58 29.78 -18.63
C LEU A 282 -13.62 29.43 -20.12
N ASN A 283 -13.15 30.35 -20.98
CA ASN A 283 -13.04 30.14 -22.42
C ASN A 283 -11.75 29.41 -22.82
N LYS A 284 -10.85 29.09 -21.88
CA LYS A 284 -9.66 28.29 -22.17
C LYS A 284 -10.06 26.93 -22.72
N SER A 285 -9.50 26.58 -23.88
CA SER A 285 -9.71 25.26 -24.48
C SER A 285 -8.67 24.28 -23.98
N TYR A 286 -9.11 23.20 -23.34
CA TYR A 286 -8.27 22.04 -23.07
C TYR A 286 -8.55 20.96 -24.10
N THR A 287 -7.50 20.41 -24.69
CA THR A 287 -7.60 19.30 -25.64
C THR A 287 -7.27 17.97 -24.98
N PHE A 288 -7.55 16.90 -25.71
CA PHE A 288 -7.16 15.57 -25.31
C PHE A 288 -5.63 15.48 -25.13
N SER A 289 -5.20 15.20 -23.91
CA SER A 289 -3.77 15.06 -23.61
C SER A 289 -3.27 13.69 -24.06
N LYS A 290 -2.11 13.62 -24.70
CA LYS A 290 -1.40 12.36 -24.96
C LYS A 290 -1.22 11.53 -23.68
N ALA A 291 -1.11 12.18 -22.51
CA ALA A 291 -1.05 11.49 -21.22
C ALA A 291 -2.32 10.69 -20.90
N LEU A 292 -3.51 11.16 -21.31
CA LEU A 292 -4.75 10.40 -21.11
C LEU A 292 -4.73 9.08 -21.89
N THR A 293 -4.32 9.12 -23.17
CA THR A 293 -4.25 7.91 -24.01
C THR A 293 -3.16 6.95 -23.56
N TYR A 294 -1.92 7.46 -23.45
CA TYR A 294 -0.74 6.59 -23.35
C TYR A 294 -0.34 6.26 -21.91
N PHE A 295 -0.83 7.02 -20.92
CA PHE A 295 -0.55 6.74 -19.52
C PHE A 295 -1.82 6.35 -18.76
N PHE A 296 -2.82 7.23 -18.65
CA PHE A 296 -3.94 7.02 -17.73
C PHE A 296 -4.87 5.86 -18.12
N ILE A 297 -5.15 5.64 -19.41
CA ILE A 297 -5.96 4.48 -19.85
C ILE A 297 -5.26 3.16 -19.48
N PRO A 298 -4.01 2.87 -19.93
CA PRO A 298 -3.29 1.68 -19.51
C PRO A 298 -3.14 1.56 -17.99
N PHE A 299 -2.84 2.68 -17.33
CA PHE A 299 -2.71 2.74 -15.87
C PHE A 299 -3.97 2.26 -15.18
N PHE A 300 -5.15 2.78 -15.52
CA PHE A 300 -6.40 2.37 -14.87
C PHE A 300 -6.85 0.97 -15.26
N ILE A 301 -6.58 0.52 -16.50
CA ILE A 301 -6.79 -0.89 -16.87
C ILE A 301 -5.98 -1.80 -15.93
N LEU A 302 -4.70 -1.47 -15.71
CA LEU A 302 -3.86 -2.23 -14.78
C LEU A 302 -4.40 -2.17 -13.34
N GLN A 303 -4.86 -1.01 -12.88
CA GLN A 303 -5.46 -0.84 -11.54
C GLN A 303 -6.76 -1.63 -11.34
N LEU A 304 -7.47 -1.98 -12.42
CA LEU A 304 -8.65 -2.84 -12.37
C LEU A 304 -8.28 -4.33 -12.46
N ILE A 305 -7.32 -4.69 -13.32
CA ILE A 305 -6.88 -6.08 -13.51
C ILE A 305 -6.16 -6.62 -12.27
N LEU A 306 -5.26 -5.84 -11.66
CA LEU A 306 -4.43 -6.32 -10.56
C LEU A 306 -5.28 -6.85 -9.38
N PRO A 307 -6.30 -6.13 -8.87
CA PRO A 307 -7.17 -6.66 -7.83
C PRO A 307 -7.94 -7.93 -8.20
N ILE A 308 -8.33 -8.09 -9.47
CA ILE A 308 -9.14 -9.21 -9.96
C ILE A 308 -8.30 -10.46 -10.23
N ARG A 309 -7.00 -10.30 -10.53
CA ARG A 309 -6.16 -11.40 -11.04
C ARG A 309 -6.13 -12.67 -10.18
N HIS A 310 -6.33 -12.55 -8.86
CA HIS A 310 -6.35 -13.69 -7.96
C HIS A 310 -7.47 -14.70 -8.26
N TYR A 311 -8.58 -14.28 -8.89
CA TYR A 311 -9.63 -15.19 -9.33
C TYR A 311 -9.20 -16.15 -10.44
N PHE A 312 -8.09 -15.85 -11.13
CA PHE A 312 -7.51 -16.69 -12.18
C PHE A 312 -6.33 -17.54 -11.67
N ILE A 313 -6.00 -17.46 -10.38
CA ILE A 313 -4.97 -18.27 -9.73
C ILE A 313 -5.67 -19.29 -8.83
N LYS A 314 -5.19 -20.53 -8.83
CA LYS A 314 -5.77 -21.61 -8.01
C LYS A 314 -5.61 -21.29 -6.52
N GLY A 315 -6.62 -21.67 -5.73
CA GLY A 315 -6.60 -21.57 -4.27
C GLY A 315 -7.15 -20.25 -3.70
N ASP A 316 -7.40 -20.25 -2.39
CA ASP A 316 -7.84 -19.05 -1.67
C ASP A 316 -6.67 -18.10 -1.43
N VAL A 317 -6.76 -16.86 -1.91
CA VAL A 317 -5.76 -15.80 -1.73
C VAL A 317 -5.42 -15.49 -0.27
N LEU A 318 -6.32 -15.73 0.69
CA LEU A 318 -6.03 -15.58 2.11
C LEU A 318 -5.06 -16.67 2.60
N TRP A 319 -5.14 -17.87 2.01
CA TRP A 319 -4.26 -18.99 2.25
C TRP A 319 -2.95 -18.90 1.45
N THR A 320 -3.03 -18.72 0.13
CA THR A 320 -1.86 -18.79 -0.77
C THR A 320 -1.04 -17.50 -0.81
N GLU A 321 -1.60 -16.33 -0.47
CA GLU A 321 -1.00 -15.00 -0.73
C GLU A 321 -0.74 -14.65 -2.20
N GLU A 322 -1.00 -15.57 -3.12
CA GLU A 322 -0.77 -15.36 -4.54
C GLU A 322 -1.73 -14.28 -5.04
N ALA A 323 -1.17 -13.31 -5.75
CA ALA A 323 -1.86 -12.09 -6.15
C ALA A 323 -2.41 -11.19 -5.01
N HIS A 324 -2.05 -11.43 -3.74
CA HIS A 324 -2.54 -10.60 -2.63
C HIS A 324 -2.00 -9.16 -2.66
N ARG A 325 -0.72 -8.93 -2.98
CA ARG A 325 -0.18 -7.57 -3.05
C ARG A 325 -0.74 -6.81 -4.27
N LEU A 326 -0.82 -5.49 -4.17
CA LEU A 326 -1.29 -4.60 -5.25
C LEU A 326 -2.76 -4.84 -5.64
N SER A 327 -3.57 -5.39 -4.73
CA SER A 327 -4.96 -5.80 -4.99
C SER A 327 -5.99 -5.07 -4.12
N TRP A 328 -5.57 -4.03 -3.39
CA TRP A 328 -6.40 -3.28 -2.43
C TRP A 328 -7.03 -4.13 -1.32
N ARG A 329 -6.46 -5.33 -1.10
CA ARG A 329 -6.80 -6.23 0.01
C ARG A 329 -6.14 -5.74 1.30
N MET A 330 -6.81 -4.82 1.97
CA MET A 330 -6.32 -4.11 3.15
C MET A 330 -6.83 -4.74 4.43
N MET A 331 -5.91 -5.20 5.29
CA MET A 331 -6.21 -5.74 6.63
C MET A 331 -7.35 -6.77 6.58
N LEU A 332 -7.14 -7.92 5.94
CA LEU A 332 -8.18 -8.95 5.78
C LEU A 332 -7.84 -10.27 6.48
N ARG A 333 -6.65 -10.39 7.07
CA ARG A 333 -6.28 -11.60 7.79
C ARG A 333 -5.09 -11.37 8.71
N GLN A 334 -5.02 -12.22 9.72
CA GLN A 334 -3.79 -12.52 10.43
C GLN A 334 -3.28 -13.90 9.98
N LYS A 335 -1.97 -14.01 9.80
CA LYS A 335 -1.31 -15.27 9.48
C LYS A 335 -0.20 -15.55 10.47
N ASN A 336 -0.26 -16.72 11.09
CA ASN A 336 0.76 -17.20 12.01
C ASN A 336 1.34 -18.48 11.42
N GLY A 337 2.66 -18.50 11.23
CA GLY A 337 3.34 -19.61 10.59
C GLY A 337 4.41 -20.21 11.50
N ILE A 338 4.56 -21.53 11.43
CA ILE A 338 5.63 -22.29 12.07
C ILE A 338 6.38 -22.95 10.92
N THR A 339 7.63 -22.54 10.68
CA THR A 339 8.41 -23.02 9.54
C THR A 339 9.81 -23.41 9.97
N HIS A 340 10.23 -24.61 9.58
CA HIS A 340 11.56 -25.15 9.81
C HIS A 340 12.24 -25.47 8.47
N PHE A 341 13.49 -25.04 8.31
CA PHE A 341 14.29 -25.26 7.11
C PHE A 341 15.29 -26.38 7.38
N LYS A 342 15.10 -27.53 6.75
CA LYS A 342 16.02 -28.66 6.80
C LYS A 342 17.03 -28.54 5.67
N VAL A 343 18.28 -28.27 6.01
CA VAL A 343 19.38 -28.10 5.06
C VAL A 343 20.20 -29.38 5.01
N ILE A 344 20.35 -30.00 3.85
CA ILE A 344 21.08 -31.27 3.68
C ILE A 344 22.23 -31.07 2.70
N ASP A 345 23.44 -31.43 3.10
CA ASP A 345 24.59 -31.47 2.19
C ASP A 345 24.37 -32.53 1.09
N LYS A 346 24.46 -32.15 -0.19
CA LYS A 346 24.26 -33.09 -1.31
C LYS A 346 25.33 -34.17 -1.37
N ASN A 347 26.53 -33.92 -0.86
CA ASN A 347 27.66 -34.85 -0.87
C ASN A 347 27.62 -35.81 0.32
N THR A 348 27.55 -35.28 1.54
CA THR A 348 27.62 -36.10 2.76
C THR A 348 26.27 -36.68 3.18
N LYS A 349 25.16 -36.15 2.62
CA LYS A 349 23.77 -36.46 3.01
C LYS A 349 23.44 -36.12 4.46
N GLN A 350 24.30 -35.38 5.15
CA GLN A 350 24.08 -34.95 6.53
C GLN A 350 23.26 -33.67 6.58
N GLU A 351 22.44 -33.56 7.63
CA GLU A 351 21.74 -32.33 7.95
C GLU A 351 22.69 -31.30 8.54
N LEU A 352 22.67 -30.09 8.00
CA LEU A 352 23.51 -28.97 8.41
C LEU A 352 22.68 -28.04 9.30
N PRO A 353 23.22 -27.61 10.46
CA PRO A 353 22.51 -26.70 11.34
C PRO A 353 22.32 -25.32 10.68
N TYR A 354 21.09 -24.81 10.70
CA TYR A 354 20.79 -23.47 10.24
C TYR A 354 19.67 -22.82 11.06
N ASN A 355 20.02 -21.82 11.88
CA ASN A 355 19.06 -21.12 12.71
C ASN A 355 18.64 -19.77 12.08
N ILE A 356 17.43 -19.72 11.50
CA ILE A 356 16.89 -18.48 10.93
C ILE A 356 16.55 -17.43 12.00
N VAL A 357 16.26 -17.86 13.24
CA VAL A 357 15.83 -16.97 14.33
C VAL A 357 16.95 -16.05 14.80
N GLU A 358 18.18 -16.54 14.78
CA GLU A 358 19.38 -15.76 15.12
C GLU A 358 19.76 -14.74 14.04
N LYS A 359 19.33 -14.96 12.79
CA LYS A 359 19.71 -14.15 11.62
C LYS A 359 18.67 -13.08 11.25
N LEU A 360 17.40 -13.33 11.54
CA LEU A 360 16.29 -12.52 11.05
C LEU A 360 15.68 -11.66 12.16
N THR A 361 15.30 -10.42 11.81
CA THR A 361 14.47 -9.60 12.71
C THR A 361 13.08 -10.23 12.88
N ARG A 362 12.37 -9.88 13.97
CA ARG A 362 10.99 -10.38 14.22
C ARG A 362 10.03 -10.19 13.03
N LYS A 363 10.14 -9.06 12.32
CA LYS A 363 9.31 -8.80 11.12
C LYS A 363 9.69 -9.70 9.95
N GLN A 364 10.98 -9.92 9.73
CA GLN A 364 11.45 -10.84 8.69
C GLN A 364 11.07 -12.28 9.01
N LEU A 365 11.14 -12.69 10.28
CA LEU A 365 10.65 -14.00 10.71
C LEU A 365 9.17 -14.17 10.40
N SER A 366 8.33 -13.17 10.71
CA SER A 366 6.91 -13.21 10.36
C SER A 366 6.69 -13.35 8.84
N LEU A 367 7.47 -12.65 8.01
CA LEU A 367 7.44 -12.80 6.55
C LEU A 367 7.86 -14.23 6.11
N VAL A 368 9.03 -14.69 6.57
CA VAL A 368 9.68 -15.94 6.14
C VAL A 368 8.97 -17.18 6.67
N THR A 369 8.12 -17.07 7.69
CA THR A 369 7.39 -18.22 8.25
C THR A 369 5.94 -18.30 7.78
N SER A 370 5.37 -17.23 7.23
CA SER A 370 3.92 -17.16 6.92
C SER A 370 3.58 -16.80 5.47
N LYS A 371 4.57 -16.38 4.67
CA LYS A 371 4.37 -15.95 3.28
C LYS A 371 5.23 -16.81 2.35
N PRO A 372 4.65 -17.40 1.28
CA PRO A 372 5.35 -18.38 0.47
C PRO A 372 6.54 -17.77 -0.29
N ASP A 373 6.41 -16.53 -0.73
CA ASP A 373 7.49 -15.78 -1.36
C ASP A 373 8.64 -15.48 -0.39
N GLY A 374 8.32 -15.23 0.89
CA GLY A 374 9.32 -15.08 1.95
C GLY A 374 10.04 -16.39 2.26
N ILE A 375 9.29 -17.50 2.35
CA ILE A 375 9.82 -18.85 2.55
C ILE A 375 10.80 -19.20 1.42
N TRP A 376 10.36 -19.03 0.17
CA TRP A 376 11.17 -19.32 -1.00
C TRP A 376 12.44 -18.45 -1.05
N GLN A 377 12.33 -17.13 -0.83
CA GLN A 377 13.51 -16.24 -0.82
C GLN A 377 14.51 -16.62 0.28
N MET A 378 14.04 -17.07 1.44
CA MET A 378 14.93 -17.54 2.50
C MET A 378 15.68 -18.80 2.07
N ALA A 379 15.02 -19.76 1.42
CA ALA A 379 15.69 -20.94 0.87
C ALA A 379 16.77 -20.55 -0.16
N GLN A 380 16.48 -19.59 -1.05
CA GLN A 380 17.48 -19.07 -2.00
C GLN A 380 18.66 -18.38 -1.28
N HIS A 381 18.39 -17.68 -0.17
CA HIS A 381 19.44 -17.08 0.65
C HIS A 381 20.34 -18.15 1.29
N ILE A 382 19.75 -19.20 1.86
CA ILE A 382 20.48 -20.35 2.44
C ILE A 382 21.34 -21.03 1.38
N LYS A 383 20.78 -21.32 0.19
CA LYS A 383 21.52 -21.89 -0.95
C LYS A 383 22.74 -21.06 -1.30
N LYS A 384 22.57 -19.73 -1.43
CA LYS A 384 23.67 -18.80 -1.72
C LYS A 384 24.71 -18.74 -0.58
N GLU A 385 24.30 -18.81 0.68
CA GLU A 385 25.21 -18.79 1.83
C GLU A 385 26.12 -20.03 1.88
N PHE A 386 25.56 -21.23 1.66
CA PHE A 386 26.35 -22.46 1.62
C PHE A 386 27.20 -22.60 0.36
N ALA A 387 26.70 -22.14 -0.80
CA ALA A 387 27.49 -22.12 -2.03
C ALA A 387 28.77 -21.27 -1.88
N LYS A 388 28.72 -20.15 -1.15
CA LYS A 388 29.92 -19.33 -0.83
C LYS A 388 30.94 -20.08 0.02
N LYS A 389 30.53 -21.12 0.75
CA LYS A 389 31.39 -22.01 1.55
C LYS A 389 31.83 -23.25 0.76
N GLY A 390 31.49 -23.34 -0.53
CA GLY A 390 31.79 -24.50 -1.37
C GLY A 390 30.88 -25.72 -1.11
N VAL A 391 29.78 -25.56 -0.37
CA VAL A 391 28.86 -26.65 -0.03
C VAL A 391 27.59 -26.54 -0.88
N THR A 392 27.26 -27.62 -1.58
CA THR A 392 25.99 -27.71 -2.32
C THR A 392 24.94 -28.37 -1.43
N VAL A 393 23.78 -27.75 -1.29
CA VAL A 393 22.73 -28.20 -0.36
C VAL A 393 21.41 -28.49 -1.07
N SER A 394 20.63 -29.40 -0.50
CA SER A 394 19.17 -29.54 -0.73
C SER A 394 18.45 -28.91 0.46
N ILE A 395 17.31 -28.26 0.23
CA ILE A 395 16.58 -27.54 1.27
C ILE A 395 15.13 -28.04 1.27
N PHE A 396 14.72 -28.70 2.34
CA PHE A 396 13.34 -29.14 2.55
C PHE A 396 12.70 -28.29 3.63
N ILE A 397 11.39 -28.03 3.53
CA ILE A 397 10.70 -27.07 4.39
C ILE A 397 9.49 -27.73 5.04
N ASP A 398 9.52 -27.86 6.36
CA ASP A 398 8.32 -28.19 7.14
C ASP A 398 7.66 -26.87 7.55
N SER A 399 6.53 -26.55 6.95
CA SER A 399 5.80 -25.32 7.22
C SER A 399 4.34 -25.61 7.54
N LYS A 400 3.86 -25.04 8.64
CA LYS A 400 2.45 -25.03 9.03
C LYS A 400 1.96 -23.60 9.16
N LEU A 401 0.72 -23.37 8.75
CA LEU A 401 0.11 -22.06 8.71
C LEU A 401 -1.27 -22.06 9.34
N SER A 402 -1.54 -21.03 10.14
CA SER A 402 -2.85 -20.67 10.65
C SER A 402 -3.28 -19.34 10.04
N VAL A 403 -4.52 -19.27 9.56
CA VAL A 403 -5.16 -18.05 9.07
C VAL A 403 -6.33 -17.71 9.99
N ASN A 404 -6.35 -16.48 10.51
CA ASN A 404 -7.41 -15.99 11.42
C ASN A 404 -7.66 -16.92 12.62
N ASN A 405 -6.57 -17.41 13.25
CA ASN A 405 -6.59 -18.31 14.41
C ASN A 405 -7.27 -19.68 14.18
N LYS A 406 -7.52 -20.07 12.92
CA LYS A 406 -7.94 -21.44 12.58
C LYS A 406 -6.81 -22.45 12.86
N PRO A 407 -7.13 -23.75 13.01
CA PRO A 407 -6.12 -24.79 13.23
C PRO A 407 -5.00 -24.76 12.18
N TYR A 408 -3.78 -25.07 12.62
CA TYR A 408 -2.63 -25.15 11.74
C TYR A 408 -2.79 -26.27 10.72
N LYS A 409 -2.46 -25.98 9.46
CA LYS A 409 -2.36 -26.96 8.37
C LYS A 409 -1.02 -26.85 7.68
N THR A 410 -0.56 -27.96 7.08
CA THR A 410 0.67 -27.97 6.28
C THR A 410 0.54 -26.98 5.14
N PHE A 411 1.47 -26.05 5.03
CA PHE A 411 1.41 -24.94 4.09
C PHE A 411 2.25 -25.19 2.84
N ILE A 412 3.44 -25.74 3.06
CA ILE A 412 4.43 -26.01 2.04
C ILE A 412 4.63 -27.51 1.93
N ASP A 413 4.74 -28.03 0.71
CA ASP A 413 5.07 -29.43 0.49
C ASP A 413 6.48 -29.76 1.03
N PRO A 414 6.60 -30.63 2.04
CA PRO A 414 7.88 -30.95 2.66
C PRO A 414 8.78 -31.84 1.77
N THR A 415 8.27 -32.37 0.67
CA THR A 415 9.01 -33.25 -0.25
C THR A 415 9.74 -32.49 -1.36
N VAL A 416 9.44 -31.21 -1.53
CA VAL A 416 10.04 -30.36 -2.58
C VAL A 416 11.39 -29.83 -2.13
N ASP A 417 12.42 -29.98 -2.99
CA ASP A 417 13.72 -29.36 -2.78
C ASP A 417 13.68 -27.89 -3.21
N PHE A 418 13.60 -27.00 -2.22
CA PHE A 418 13.60 -25.56 -2.40
C PHE A 418 14.95 -24.99 -2.85
N ALA A 419 16.02 -25.79 -2.84
CA ALA A 419 17.24 -25.38 -3.53
C ALA A 419 17.01 -25.26 -5.04
N GLU A 420 16.13 -26.08 -5.64
CA GLU A 420 15.86 -26.06 -7.09
C GLU A 420 14.45 -25.54 -7.45
N ALA A 421 13.56 -25.37 -6.47
CA ALA A 421 12.22 -24.87 -6.73
C ALA A 421 12.22 -23.46 -7.37
N GLU A 422 11.45 -23.29 -8.43
CA GLU A 422 11.25 -22.00 -9.09
C GLU A 422 10.05 -21.23 -8.48
N TRP A 423 10.05 -19.92 -8.68
CA TRP A 423 8.95 -19.04 -8.28
C TRP A 423 8.12 -18.62 -9.50
N ASN A 424 6.86 -19.04 -9.55
CA ASN A 424 5.91 -18.58 -10.55
C ASN A 424 5.26 -17.25 -10.10
N TYR A 425 5.44 -16.19 -10.90
CA TYR A 425 4.92 -14.86 -10.61
C TYR A 425 3.44 -14.67 -10.94
N PHE A 426 2.93 -15.43 -11.91
CA PHE A 426 1.62 -15.19 -12.53
C PHE A 426 0.61 -16.31 -12.25
N GLY A 427 1.09 -17.48 -11.86
CA GLY A 427 0.27 -18.65 -11.57
C GLY A 427 0.47 -19.17 -10.16
N HIS A 428 -0.19 -20.29 -9.90
CA HIS A 428 -0.06 -21.03 -8.65
C HIS A 428 1.29 -21.75 -8.60
N ASN A 429 1.92 -21.76 -7.44
CA ASN A 429 3.12 -22.55 -7.17
C ASN A 429 2.70 -23.88 -6.53
N ASP A 430 2.93 -25.01 -7.21
CA ASP A 430 2.41 -26.33 -6.82
C ASP A 430 2.96 -26.88 -5.49
N TRP A 431 3.99 -26.24 -4.95
CA TRP A 431 4.53 -26.53 -3.62
C TRP A 431 3.77 -25.80 -2.49
N ILE A 432 2.83 -24.91 -2.82
CA ILE A 432 1.86 -24.33 -1.88
C ILE A 432 0.65 -25.25 -1.82
N LEU A 433 0.49 -25.96 -0.72
CA LEU A 433 -0.57 -26.95 -0.58
C LEU A 433 -1.96 -26.30 -0.49
N LEU A 434 -2.93 -26.84 -1.22
CA LEU A 434 -4.30 -26.36 -1.27
C LEU A 434 -5.26 -27.28 -0.50
N TYR A 435 -6.31 -26.70 0.06
CA TYR A 435 -7.32 -27.43 0.83
C TYR A 435 -8.72 -27.14 0.32
N ASP A 436 -9.58 -28.16 0.36
CA ASP A 436 -11.01 -27.99 0.09
C ASP A 436 -11.73 -27.29 1.27
N LYS A 437 -13.04 -27.06 1.12
CA LYS A 437 -13.85 -26.39 2.17
C LYS A 437 -14.01 -27.23 3.43
N GLN A 438 -13.93 -28.56 3.30
CA GLN A 438 -13.99 -29.53 4.39
C GLN A 438 -12.65 -29.63 5.13
N GLY A 439 -11.60 -29.10 4.51
CA GLY A 439 -10.28 -29.00 5.04
C GLY A 439 -9.34 -30.14 4.67
N ASN A 440 -9.72 -30.98 3.71
CA ASN A 440 -8.87 -32.03 3.16
C ASN A 440 -7.87 -31.45 2.17
N LEU A 441 -6.69 -32.06 2.10
CA LEU A 441 -5.68 -31.70 1.11
C LEU A 441 -6.20 -32.02 -0.29
N ILE A 442 -6.11 -31.06 -1.22
CA ILE A 442 -6.43 -31.30 -2.63
C ILE A 442 -5.22 -31.99 -3.25
N GLU A 443 -5.40 -33.21 -3.77
CA GLU A 443 -4.33 -33.94 -4.46
C GLU A 443 -3.83 -33.16 -5.67
N LYS A 444 -2.52 -33.30 -5.94
CA LYS A 444 -1.78 -32.54 -6.95
C LYS A 444 -2.22 -32.84 -8.37
#